data_AF-B8HV24-F1
#
_entry.id   AF-B8HV24-F1
#
_cell.length_a   1.000
_cell.length_b   1.000
_cell.length_c   1.000
_cell.angle_alpha   90.00
_cell.angle_beta   90.00
_cell.angle_gamma   90.00
#
_symmetry.space_group_name_H-M   'P 1'
#
loop_
_entity.id
_entity.type
_entity.pdbx_description
1 polymer ?
#
loop_
_entity_poly.entity_id
_entity_poly.type
_entity_poly.pdbx_seq_one_letter_code
_entity_poly.pdbx_strand_id
1 'polypeptide(L)'
;MSLNKSFKRMSAAALLSCLCLAAAGKAKAEQVVVLGQTTLAYSENESYMLKLANCDRQPRYTAVKLQALRGNADLKQVTLVYGNGEVDRLPIVKRLNQGNETGWIAVQGNKRCISRITIVGDTSNSSANRALLKVLGLTPNNYVGPKPGSSTSSFYQGWLLGETPLAFAENDREVLNLGNCDRQPRYQAVKVRAVRGSADIKQLNLRFGDGTTQQLYVRENLNQGSETRWIDLQGNKRCITRITVVGDTDDRSQNRALLQVFGR
;
A
#
# COMPACT_ATOMS: atom_id res chain seq x y z
N MET A 1 -62.80 48.81 -45.19
CA MET A 1 -62.04 49.69 -46.12
C MET A 1 -61.33 50.75 -45.30
N SER A 2 -60.12 51.12 -45.76
CA SER A 2 -59.24 52.20 -45.28
C SER A 2 -58.05 51.81 -44.39
N LEU A 3 -56.87 52.01 -44.98
CA LEU A 3 -55.53 51.98 -44.39
C LEU A 3 -55.25 53.24 -43.55
N ASN A 4 -54.35 53.13 -42.56
CA ASN A 4 -53.15 53.99 -42.41
C ASN A 4 -52.27 53.44 -41.28
N LYS A 5 -50.98 53.10 -41.52
CA LYS A 5 -49.77 53.95 -41.43
C LYS A 5 -49.61 54.56 -40.01
N SER A 6 -48.47 54.58 -39.31
CA SER A 6 -47.08 54.19 -39.56
C SER A 6 -46.24 54.55 -38.31
N PHE A 7 -45.16 53.80 -38.05
CA PHE A 7 -43.86 54.23 -37.47
C PHE A 7 -43.56 54.27 -35.94
N LYS A 8 -42.63 53.34 -35.58
CA LYS A 8 -41.41 53.42 -34.73
C LYS A 8 -41.59 53.80 -33.24
N ARG A 9 -41.00 53.10 -32.25
CA ARG A 9 -39.55 52.84 -32.07
C ARG A 9 -39.26 51.67 -31.09
N MET A 10 -38.25 50.90 -31.47
CA MET A 10 -37.17 50.25 -30.70
C MET A 10 -37.23 50.17 -29.16
N SER A 11 -37.04 48.96 -28.61
CA SER A 11 -35.99 48.65 -27.61
C SER A 11 -35.76 47.15 -27.46
N ALA A 12 -34.52 46.79 -27.12
CA ALA A 12 -33.90 45.49 -27.30
C ALA A 12 -33.93 44.58 -26.05
N ALA A 13 -33.86 43.28 -26.32
CA ALA A 13 -33.11 42.21 -25.65
C ALA A 13 -33.01 42.15 -24.10
N ALA A 14 -33.33 40.98 -23.53
CA ALA A 14 -32.32 40.06 -22.96
C ALA A 14 -32.98 38.82 -22.34
N LEU A 15 -32.82 37.66 -22.99
CA LEU A 15 -33.02 36.33 -22.40
C LEU A 15 -31.82 36.06 -21.47
N LEU A 16 -32.02 36.18 -20.16
CA LEU A 16 -31.02 35.73 -19.18
C LEU A 16 -31.23 34.24 -18.89
N SER A 17 -30.65 33.40 -19.75
CA SER A 17 -30.40 32.00 -19.46
C SER A 17 -29.35 31.93 -18.34
N CYS A 18 -29.80 31.64 -17.12
CA CYS A 18 -28.91 31.36 -16.01
C CYS A 18 -28.40 29.92 -16.14
N LEU A 19 -27.34 29.76 -16.94
CA LEU A 19 -26.58 28.53 -17.04
C LEU A 19 -25.79 28.35 -15.72
N CYS A 20 -26.41 27.71 -14.73
CA CYS A 20 -25.69 27.27 -13.53
C CYS A 20 -24.72 26.14 -13.92
N LEU A 21 -23.52 26.49 -14.35
CA LEU A 21 -22.38 25.57 -14.28
C LEU A 21 -22.09 25.34 -12.79
N ALA A 22 -22.68 24.29 -12.22
CA ALA A 22 -22.17 23.71 -10.99
C ALA A 22 -20.76 23.21 -11.29
N ALA A 23 -19.75 23.96 -10.83
CA ALA A 23 -18.40 23.44 -10.73
C ALA A 23 -18.45 22.27 -9.74
N ALA A 24 -18.61 21.05 -10.26
CA ALA A 24 -18.44 19.83 -9.50
C ALA A 24 -16.97 19.79 -9.06
N GLY A 25 -16.69 20.32 -7.87
CA GLY A 25 -15.40 20.17 -7.23
C GLY A 25 -15.07 18.68 -7.21
N LYS A 26 -13.96 18.28 -7.84
CA LYS A 26 -13.48 16.90 -7.76
C LYS A 26 -13.23 16.59 -6.29
N ALA A 27 -14.15 15.85 -5.66
CA ALA A 27 -13.91 15.30 -4.34
C ALA A 27 -12.61 14.49 -4.41
N LYS A 28 -11.57 14.94 -3.72
CA LYS A 28 -10.32 14.18 -3.61
C LYS A 28 -10.64 12.92 -2.82
N ALA A 29 -10.46 11.77 -3.45
CA ALA A 29 -10.78 10.47 -2.86
C ALA A 29 -9.82 10.13 -1.71
N GLU A 30 -10.32 9.42 -0.70
CA GLU A 30 -9.51 8.86 0.37
C GLU A 30 -8.45 7.95 -0.25
N GLN A 31 -7.21 8.09 0.19
CA GLN A 31 -6.11 7.32 -0.39
C GLN A 31 -5.75 6.15 0.50
N VAL A 32 -5.76 4.95 -0.08
CA VAL A 32 -5.32 3.71 0.56
C VAL A 32 -3.81 3.57 0.40
N VAL A 33 -3.11 3.35 1.52
CA VAL A 33 -1.68 3.09 1.60
C VAL A 33 -1.44 1.69 2.15
N VAL A 34 -0.31 1.07 1.80
CA VAL A 34 0.16 -0.13 2.49
C VAL A 34 1.05 0.33 3.65
N LEU A 35 0.72 -0.14 4.85
CA LEU A 35 1.47 0.15 6.08
C LEU A 35 2.58 -0.88 6.30
N GLY A 36 2.40 -2.10 5.80
CA GLY A 36 3.38 -3.17 5.86
C GLY A 36 2.73 -4.54 5.73
N GLN A 37 3.53 -5.59 5.92
CA GLN A 37 3.07 -6.97 5.90
C GLN A 37 3.65 -7.73 7.10
N THR A 38 2.99 -8.80 7.51
CA THR A 38 3.51 -9.70 8.53
C THR A 38 3.02 -11.12 8.31
N THR A 39 3.80 -12.11 8.74
CA THR A 39 3.44 -13.53 8.62
C THR A 39 3.11 -14.11 9.99
N LEU A 40 1.89 -14.58 10.17
CA LEU A 40 1.50 -15.27 11.40
C LEU A 40 2.18 -16.65 11.48
N ALA A 41 2.46 -17.11 12.69
CA ALA A 41 2.87 -18.47 13.00
C ALA A 41 1.63 -19.34 13.19
N TYR A 42 1.84 -20.64 13.36
CA TYR A 42 0.77 -21.58 13.71
C TYR A 42 0.50 -21.61 15.22
N SER A 43 1.45 -21.11 16.02
CA SER A 43 1.30 -20.97 17.47
C SER A 43 0.24 -19.92 17.80
N GLU A 44 -0.69 -20.30 18.67
CA GLU A 44 -1.75 -19.42 19.12
C GLU A 44 -1.22 -18.23 19.91
N ASN A 45 -1.93 -17.10 19.80
CA ASN A 45 -1.75 -15.89 20.63
C ASN A 45 -0.40 -15.18 20.47
N GLU A 46 0.36 -15.49 19.43
CA GLU A 46 1.54 -14.70 19.09
C GLU A 46 1.17 -13.28 18.66
N SER A 47 2.04 -12.34 19.03
CA SER A 47 1.88 -10.92 18.73
C SER A 47 2.90 -10.49 17.68
N TYR A 48 2.40 -10.01 16.54
CA TYR A 48 3.21 -9.55 15.42
C TYR A 48 3.23 -8.03 15.38
N MET A 49 4.44 -7.47 15.48
CA MET A 49 4.63 -6.03 15.52
C MET A 49 5.05 -5.51 14.16
N LEU A 50 4.27 -4.58 13.62
CA LEU A 50 4.62 -3.75 12.48
C LEU A 50 4.98 -2.34 12.98
N LYS A 51 6.25 -1.98 12.90
CA LYS A 51 6.74 -0.64 13.24
C LYS A 51 6.61 0.26 12.01
N LEU A 52 5.95 1.41 12.18
CA LEU A 52 5.79 2.40 11.12
C LEU A 52 6.87 3.49 11.20
N ALA A 53 6.98 4.28 10.15
CA ALA A 53 7.94 5.40 10.10
C ALA A 53 7.65 6.44 11.20
N ASN A 54 8.59 7.35 11.46
CA ASN A 54 8.36 8.41 12.45
C ASN A 54 7.18 9.31 12.04
N CYS A 55 6.40 9.77 13.02
CA CYS A 55 5.18 10.54 12.79
C CYS A 55 5.36 11.85 12.02
N ASP A 56 6.55 12.44 12.07
CA ASP A 56 6.87 13.66 11.31
C ASP A 56 7.01 13.39 9.81
N ARG A 57 7.10 12.12 9.40
CA ARG A 57 7.39 11.69 8.02
C ARG A 57 6.32 10.76 7.44
N GLN A 58 5.23 10.50 8.16
CA GLN A 58 4.18 9.59 7.69
C GLN A 58 2.79 10.23 7.71
N PRO A 59 1.85 9.68 6.93
CA PRO A 59 0.47 10.12 6.97
C PRO A 59 -0.20 9.92 8.32
N ARG A 60 -1.27 10.70 8.48
CA ARG A 60 -2.28 10.40 9.49
C ARG A 60 -3.37 9.54 8.86
N TYR A 61 -3.87 8.58 9.63
CA TYR A 61 -4.81 7.58 9.17
C TYR A 61 -6.18 7.76 9.84
N THR A 62 -7.24 7.49 9.08
CA THR A 62 -8.62 7.44 9.55
C THR A 62 -9.08 6.02 9.82
N ALA A 63 -8.50 5.04 9.13
CA ALA A 63 -8.79 3.63 9.35
C ALA A 63 -7.60 2.74 8.95
N VAL A 64 -7.59 1.51 9.44
CA VAL A 64 -6.72 0.44 8.96
C VAL A 64 -7.52 -0.77 8.50
N LYS A 65 -6.92 -1.63 7.69
CA LYS A 65 -7.54 -2.87 7.21
C LYS A 65 -6.49 -3.95 7.08
N LEU A 66 -6.85 -5.19 7.40
CA LEU A 66 -5.98 -6.34 7.24
C LEU A 66 -6.51 -7.20 6.09
N GLN A 67 -5.63 -7.63 5.20
CA GLN A 67 -5.94 -8.53 4.09
C GLN A 67 -5.05 -9.77 4.15
N ALA A 68 -5.65 -10.96 4.08
CA ALA A 68 -4.92 -12.22 3.97
C ALA A 68 -4.47 -12.42 2.52
N LEU A 69 -3.18 -12.30 2.25
CA LEU A 69 -2.60 -12.46 0.92
C LEU A 69 -2.26 -13.91 0.58
N ARG A 70 -1.87 -14.68 1.60
CA ARG A 70 -1.53 -16.10 1.51
C ARG A 70 -1.97 -16.77 2.80
N GLY A 71 -2.49 -18.00 2.71
CA GLY A 71 -2.94 -18.76 3.88
C GLY A 71 -4.15 -18.13 4.58
N ASN A 72 -4.72 -18.89 5.52
CA ASN A 72 -5.87 -18.45 6.31
C ASN A 72 -5.40 -17.96 7.68
N ALA A 73 -5.92 -16.81 8.13
CA ALA A 73 -5.58 -16.20 9.41
C ALA A 73 -6.77 -16.23 10.37
N ASP A 74 -6.50 -16.56 11.62
CA ASP A 74 -7.42 -16.39 12.74
C ASP A 74 -6.97 -15.20 13.58
N LEU A 75 -7.62 -14.06 13.36
CA LEU A 75 -7.28 -12.81 14.02
C LEU A 75 -8.03 -12.69 15.34
N LYS A 76 -7.33 -12.28 16.39
CA LYS A 76 -7.89 -12.11 17.75
C LYS A 76 -7.98 -10.62 18.10
N GLN A 77 -6.88 -9.88 17.95
CA GLN A 77 -6.81 -8.46 18.33
C GLN A 77 -5.89 -7.67 17.39
N VAL A 78 -6.22 -6.39 17.18
CA VAL A 78 -5.30 -5.40 16.62
C VAL A 78 -5.09 -4.31 17.66
N THR A 79 -3.83 -3.94 17.88
CA THR A 79 -3.45 -2.85 18.76
C THR A 79 -2.81 -1.74 17.94
N LEU A 80 -3.33 -0.52 18.04
CA LEU A 80 -2.75 0.66 17.41
C LEU A 80 -2.06 1.48 18.50
N VAL A 81 -0.77 1.76 18.32
CA VAL A 81 -0.05 2.72 19.17
C VAL A 81 0.13 3.99 18.35
N TYR A 82 -0.29 5.11 18.91
CA TYR A 82 -0.23 6.40 18.25
C TYR A 82 1.12 7.10 18.47
N GLY A 83 1.37 8.14 17.69
CA GLY A 83 2.58 8.97 17.82
C GLY A 83 2.76 9.59 19.20
N ASN A 84 1.66 9.89 19.89
CA ASN A 84 1.67 10.44 21.24
C ASN A 84 1.64 9.37 22.33
N GLY A 85 1.83 8.09 21.99
CA GLY A 85 1.90 6.98 22.95
C GLY A 85 0.55 6.41 23.38
N GLU A 86 -0.58 7.03 23.03
CA GLU A 86 -1.89 6.46 23.28
C GLU A 86 -2.07 5.13 22.53
N VAL A 87 -2.90 4.25 23.10
CA VAL A 87 -3.07 2.87 22.63
C VAL A 87 -4.54 2.51 22.50
N ASP A 88 -4.91 2.06 21.31
CA ASP A 88 -6.21 1.42 21.07
C ASP A 88 -6.03 -0.09 20.97
N ARG A 89 -6.79 -0.85 21.78
CA ARG A 89 -6.86 -2.31 21.72
C ARG A 89 -8.22 -2.70 21.15
N LEU A 90 -8.22 -3.27 19.95
CA LEU A 90 -9.42 -3.53 19.17
C LEU A 90 -9.58 -5.04 19.03
N PRO A 91 -10.54 -5.68 19.72
CA PRO A 91 -10.87 -7.07 19.46
C PRO A 91 -11.50 -7.15 18.08
N ILE A 92 -10.93 -7.98 17.21
CA ILE A 92 -11.43 -8.14 15.84
C ILE A 92 -11.91 -9.55 15.54
N VAL A 93 -11.63 -10.52 16.44
CA VAL A 93 -12.03 -11.94 16.41
C VAL A 93 -12.66 -12.36 15.08
N LYS A 94 -11.81 -12.64 14.08
CA LYS A 94 -12.23 -12.88 12.70
C LYS A 94 -11.30 -13.84 12.00
N ARG A 95 -11.88 -14.85 11.35
CA ARG A 95 -11.20 -15.69 10.38
C ARG A 95 -11.16 -14.99 9.02
N LEU A 96 -9.97 -14.90 8.44
CA LEU A 96 -9.74 -14.48 7.06
C LEU A 96 -9.22 -15.66 6.26
N ASN A 97 -10.01 -16.13 5.30
CA ASN A 97 -9.50 -17.02 4.27
C ASN A 97 -8.57 -16.24 3.33
N GLN A 98 -7.65 -16.92 2.66
CA GLN A 98 -6.80 -16.29 1.65
C GLN A 98 -7.62 -15.48 0.64
N GLY A 99 -7.20 -14.24 0.37
CA GLY A 99 -7.89 -13.29 -0.50
C GLY A 99 -8.87 -12.37 0.25
N ASN A 100 -9.37 -12.77 1.42
CA ASN A 100 -10.33 -11.99 2.19
C ASN A 100 -9.66 -10.87 2.99
N GLU A 101 -10.49 -9.90 3.39
CA GLU A 101 -10.08 -8.74 4.19
C GLU A 101 -11.02 -8.46 5.37
N THR A 102 -10.52 -7.72 6.35
CA THR A 102 -11.36 -7.11 7.38
C THR A 102 -12.20 -5.97 6.79
N GLY A 103 -13.22 -5.53 7.53
CA GLY A 103 -13.73 -4.18 7.33
C GLY A 103 -12.66 -3.14 7.64
N TRP A 104 -12.95 -1.88 7.34
CA TRP A 104 -12.12 -0.78 7.85
C TRP A 104 -12.29 -0.68 9.36
N ILE A 105 -11.17 -0.71 10.06
CA ILE A 105 -11.06 -0.55 11.51
C ILE A 105 -10.76 0.91 11.76
N ALA A 106 -11.70 1.63 12.36
CA ALA A 106 -11.57 3.06 12.59
C ALA A 106 -10.42 3.38 13.54
N VAL A 107 -9.64 4.40 13.20
CA VAL A 107 -8.64 5.01 14.08
C VAL A 107 -9.38 6.00 14.98
N GLN A 108 -9.35 5.78 16.29
CA GLN A 108 -10.04 6.67 17.24
C GLN A 108 -9.40 8.06 17.22
N GLY A 109 -10.21 9.08 17.50
CA GLY A 109 -9.75 10.48 17.52
C GLY A 109 -9.54 11.14 16.16
N ASN A 110 -9.91 10.47 15.05
CA ASN A 110 -9.88 10.96 13.66
C ASN A 110 -8.51 11.50 13.19
N LYS A 111 -7.92 10.85 12.18
CA LYS A 111 -6.68 11.30 11.52
C LYS A 111 -5.49 11.31 12.49
N ARG A 112 -5.07 10.14 12.97
CA ARG A 112 -3.90 10.03 13.86
C ARG A 112 -2.69 9.43 13.15
N CYS A 113 -1.51 9.83 13.59
CA CYS A 113 -0.30 9.09 13.26
C CYS A 113 -0.26 7.79 14.07
N ILE A 114 -0.05 6.67 13.40
CA ILE A 114 0.15 5.36 14.04
C ILE A 114 1.65 5.05 14.02
N SER A 115 2.28 4.89 15.17
CA SER A 115 3.71 4.56 15.28
C SER A 115 3.96 3.04 15.22
N ARG A 116 2.98 2.25 15.65
CA ARG A 116 3.09 0.79 15.71
C ARG A 116 1.72 0.15 15.59
N ILE A 117 1.67 -0.97 14.88
CA ILE A 117 0.50 -1.86 14.81
C ILE A 117 0.95 -3.22 15.34
N THR A 118 0.24 -3.74 16.34
CA THR A 118 0.43 -5.11 16.82
C THR A 118 -0.78 -5.95 16.45
N ILE A 119 -0.56 -7.09 15.82
CA ILE A 119 -1.60 -8.04 15.42
C ILE A 119 -1.44 -9.28 16.27
N VAL A 120 -2.49 -9.65 16.99
CA VAL A 120 -2.57 -10.91 17.73
C VAL A 120 -3.43 -11.86 16.95
N GLY A 121 -2.90 -13.03 16.64
CA GLY A 121 -3.59 -14.06 15.89
C GLY A 121 -2.63 -15.15 15.44
N ASP A 122 -3.18 -16.13 14.75
CA ASP A 122 -2.45 -17.31 14.30
C ASP A 122 -2.87 -17.71 12.88
N THR A 123 -2.02 -18.51 12.24
CA THR A 123 -2.36 -19.19 11.00
C THR A 123 -3.37 -20.27 11.34
N SER A 124 -4.54 -20.22 10.73
CA SER A 124 -5.60 -21.21 10.95
C SER A 124 -5.07 -22.62 10.68
N ASN A 125 -5.46 -23.57 11.54
CA ASN A 125 -5.11 -24.99 11.44
C ASN A 125 -5.52 -25.62 10.09
N SER A 126 -6.49 -25.03 9.40
CA SER A 126 -6.93 -25.49 8.08
C SER A 126 -6.08 -24.95 6.92
N SER A 127 -5.04 -24.16 7.20
CA SER A 127 -4.23 -23.49 6.19
C SER A 127 -2.99 -24.31 5.83
N ALA A 128 -2.82 -24.64 4.55
CA ALA A 128 -1.61 -25.29 4.05
C ALA A 128 -0.36 -24.39 4.10
N ASN A 129 -0.56 -23.06 4.11
CA ASN A 129 0.52 -22.08 4.12
C ASN A 129 0.38 -21.14 5.32
N ARG A 130 1.51 -20.64 5.84
CA ARG A 130 1.50 -19.57 6.84
C ARG A 130 0.75 -18.35 6.34
N ALA A 131 -0.03 -17.75 7.24
CA ALA A 131 -0.86 -16.60 6.90
C ALA A 131 -0.01 -15.34 6.72
N LEU A 132 0.07 -14.82 5.50
CA LEU A 132 0.68 -13.52 5.19
C LEU A 132 -0.40 -12.45 5.19
N LEU A 133 -0.30 -11.52 6.12
CA LEU A 133 -1.21 -10.38 6.24
C LEU A 133 -0.58 -9.12 5.65
N LYS A 134 -1.34 -8.40 4.85
CA LYS A 134 -1.06 -7.02 4.45
C LYS A 134 -1.90 -6.08 5.29
N VAL A 135 -1.26 -5.04 5.83
CA VAL A 135 -1.94 -3.97 6.56
C VAL A 135 -2.05 -2.76 5.66
N LEU A 136 -3.27 -2.27 5.48
CA LEU A 136 -3.62 -1.09 4.72
C LEU A 136 -4.03 0.04 5.65
N GLY A 137 -3.71 1.28 5.29
CA GLY A 137 -4.13 2.50 5.99
C GLY A 137 -4.96 3.37 5.05
N LEU A 138 -6.02 3.97 5.57
CA LEU A 138 -6.86 4.94 4.88
C LEU A 138 -6.45 6.34 5.32
N THR A 139 -6.14 7.22 4.38
CA THR A 139 -5.74 8.61 4.68
C THR A 139 -6.89 9.57 4.37
N PRO A 140 -7.01 10.69 5.11
CA PRO A 140 -8.05 11.69 4.89
C PRO A 140 -8.00 12.30 3.48
N ASN A 141 -9.16 12.66 2.92
CA ASN A 141 -9.31 13.36 1.61
C ASN A 141 -8.42 14.60 1.43
N ASN A 142 -8.13 15.31 2.52
CA ASN A 142 -7.34 16.55 2.52
C ASN A 142 -5.90 16.34 3.00
N TYR A 143 -5.43 15.10 3.11
CA TYR A 143 -4.06 14.83 3.50
C TYR A 143 -3.11 15.30 2.37
N VAL A 144 -2.39 16.38 2.66
CA VAL A 144 -1.26 16.92 1.87
C VAL A 144 0.02 16.74 2.70
N GLY A 145 0.23 15.56 3.28
CA GLY A 145 1.60 15.24 3.69
C GLY A 145 2.38 14.68 2.51
N PRO A 146 3.61 14.21 2.72
CA PRO A 146 4.34 13.48 1.70
C PRO A 146 3.38 12.45 1.10
N LYS A 147 3.04 12.61 -0.19
CA LYS A 147 2.66 11.45 -1.01
C LYS A 147 3.71 10.40 -0.67
N PRO A 148 3.41 9.14 -0.33
CA PRO A 148 4.44 8.11 -0.29
C PRO A 148 5.21 8.19 -1.61
N GLY A 149 6.41 8.79 -1.60
CA GLY A 149 6.87 9.58 -2.76
C GLY A 149 7.49 10.98 -2.60
N SER A 150 7.26 11.76 -1.54
CA SER A 150 7.46 13.22 -1.60
C SER A 150 7.96 13.89 -0.30
N SER A 151 9.25 13.71 0.02
CA SER A 151 10.12 14.75 0.58
C SER A 151 11.58 14.28 0.65
N THR A 152 12.45 14.88 -0.19
CA THR A 152 13.88 15.21 0.00
C THR A 152 14.88 14.22 0.64
N SER A 153 14.54 12.96 0.82
CA SER A 153 15.52 11.87 0.91
C SER A 153 15.19 10.82 -0.15
N SER A 154 16.19 10.40 -0.92
CA SER A 154 16.08 9.39 -2.00
C SER A 154 15.51 8.05 -1.52
N PHE A 155 15.46 7.84 -0.19
CA PHE A 155 15.00 6.64 0.49
C PHE A 155 13.47 6.52 0.64
N TYR A 156 12.68 7.61 0.55
CA TYR A 156 11.21 7.57 0.79
C TYR A 156 10.34 7.91 -0.43
N GLN A 157 10.88 7.80 -1.65
CA GLN A 157 10.16 8.19 -2.87
C GLN A 157 9.17 7.15 -3.42
N GLY A 158 8.60 6.25 -2.60
CA GLY A 158 7.56 5.32 -3.07
C GLY A 158 6.77 4.58 -1.99
N TRP A 159 5.80 3.80 -2.45
CA TRP A 159 4.85 2.98 -1.71
C TRP A 159 5.49 1.64 -1.37
N LEU A 160 5.52 1.26 -0.09
CA LEU A 160 5.88 -0.10 0.30
C LEU A 160 4.84 -1.07 -0.31
N LEU A 161 5.27 -1.99 -1.15
CA LEU A 161 4.42 -2.99 -1.78
C LEU A 161 4.33 -4.24 -0.91
N GLY A 162 5.44 -4.61 -0.26
CA GLY A 162 5.48 -5.71 0.68
C GLY A 162 6.86 -5.97 1.22
N GLU A 163 6.93 -6.92 2.14
CA GLU A 163 8.17 -7.41 2.72
C GLU A 163 8.27 -8.92 2.51
N THR A 164 9.46 -9.41 2.20
CA THR A 164 9.68 -10.85 2.06
C THR A 164 11.05 -11.25 2.57
N PRO A 165 11.18 -12.35 3.33
CA PRO A 165 12.48 -12.92 3.60
C PRO A 165 13.07 -13.50 2.31
N LEU A 166 14.39 -13.75 2.29
CA LEU A 166 15.01 -14.74 1.41
C LEU A 166 15.63 -15.84 2.28
N ALA A 167 15.63 -17.07 1.76
CA ALA A 167 16.43 -18.16 2.32
C ALA A 167 17.92 -17.98 1.98
N PHE A 168 18.77 -18.81 2.61
CA PHE A 168 20.17 -18.97 2.21
C PHE A 168 20.34 -19.90 0.99
N ALA A 169 19.26 -20.56 0.56
CA ALA A 169 19.31 -21.40 -0.63
C ALA A 169 19.47 -20.53 -1.88
N GLU A 170 20.44 -20.85 -2.73
CA GLU A 170 20.66 -20.10 -3.96
C GLU A 170 19.39 -20.03 -4.82
N ASN A 171 19.14 -18.85 -5.41
CA ASN A 171 18.01 -18.63 -6.31
C ASN A 171 16.64 -18.90 -5.66
N ASP A 172 16.52 -18.65 -4.36
CA ASP A 172 15.24 -18.64 -3.66
C ASP A 172 14.23 -17.72 -4.37
N ARG A 173 12.96 -18.11 -4.32
CA ARG A 173 11.88 -17.47 -5.05
C ARG A 173 10.77 -17.08 -4.12
N GLU A 174 10.74 -15.80 -3.81
CA GLU A 174 9.84 -15.28 -2.81
C GLU A 174 8.78 -14.36 -3.43
N VAL A 175 7.53 -14.58 -3.05
CA VAL A 175 6.36 -14.07 -3.77
C VAL A 175 5.59 -13.09 -2.92
N LEU A 176 5.62 -11.82 -3.35
CA LEU A 176 4.75 -10.77 -2.87
C LEU A 176 3.48 -10.72 -3.72
N ASN A 177 2.36 -11.17 -3.16
CA ASN A 177 1.05 -10.99 -3.79
C ASN A 177 0.45 -9.65 -3.36
N LEU A 178 0.21 -8.75 -4.30
CA LEU A 178 -0.29 -7.40 -4.00
C LEU A 178 -1.82 -7.32 -4.03
N GLY A 179 -2.47 -8.32 -4.62
CA GLY A 179 -3.92 -8.42 -4.74
C GLY A 179 -4.42 -7.84 -6.07
N ASN A 180 -5.71 -7.49 -6.10
CA ASN A 180 -6.39 -7.01 -7.29
C ASN A 180 -6.24 -5.48 -7.48
N CYS A 181 -6.47 -5.02 -8.70
CA CYS A 181 -6.16 -3.65 -9.11
C CYS A 181 -7.22 -2.59 -8.78
N ASP A 182 -8.42 -2.98 -8.35
CA ASP A 182 -9.58 -2.06 -8.21
C ASP A 182 -9.31 -0.85 -7.30
N ARG A 183 -8.42 -1.02 -6.32
CA ARG A 183 -8.06 0.03 -5.35
C ARG A 183 -6.54 0.21 -5.19
N GLN A 184 -5.74 -0.38 -6.07
CA GLN A 184 -4.29 -0.32 -5.97
C GLN A 184 -3.72 0.85 -6.77
N PRO A 185 -2.71 1.58 -6.24
CA PRO A 185 -1.98 2.55 -7.03
C PRO A 185 -1.33 1.90 -8.26
N ARG A 186 -1.14 2.69 -9.32
CA ARG A 186 -0.39 2.29 -10.51
C ARG A 186 1.03 2.85 -10.41
N TYR A 187 2.02 2.02 -10.74
CA TYR A 187 3.44 2.31 -10.57
C TYR A 187 4.15 2.38 -11.92
N GLN A 188 5.19 3.19 -11.99
CA GLN A 188 6.12 3.34 -13.11
C GLN A 188 7.52 2.83 -12.78
N ALA A 189 7.85 2.62 -11.50
CA ALA A 189 9.15 2.08 -11.10
C ALA A 189 9.04 1.26 -9.81
N VAL A 190 10.00 0.36 -9.59
CA VAL A 190 10.16 -0.39 -8.33
C VAL A 190 11.56 -0.24 -7.74
N LYS A 191 11.70 -0.52 -6.45
CA LYS A 191 12.96 -0.51 -5.70
C LYS A 191 12.95 -1.63 -4.66
N VAL A 192 14.11 -2.19 -4.34
CA VAL A 192 14.28 -3.19 -3.26
C VAL A 192 15.24 -2.64 -2.21
N ARG A 193 14.95 -2.91 -0.94
CA ARG A 193 15.80 -2.55 0.19
C ARG A 193 16.00 -3.75 1.11
N ALA A 194 17.24 -4.01 1.53
CA ALA A 194 17.53 -4.97 2.58
C ALA A 194 17.42 -4.26 3.94
N VAL A 195 16.47 -4.66 4.79
CA VAL A 195 16.27 -4.06 6.12
C VAL A 195 16.82 -4.91 7.26
N ARG A 196 17.09 -6.19 7.00
CA ARG A 196 17.78 -7.11 7.90
C ARG A 196 18.59 -8.07 7.05
N GLY A 197 19.81 -8.40 7.46
CA GLY A 197 20.67 -9.29 6.68
C GLY A 197 21.10 -8.68 5.35
N SER A 198 22.00 -9.38 4.67
CA SER A 198 22.48 -9.02 3.33
C SER A 198 21.90 -9.99 2.31
N ALA A 199 21.65 -9.53 1.08
CA ALA A 199 21.03 -10.33 0.03
C ALA A 199 21.74 -10.15 -1.31
N ASP A 200 21.89 -11.22 -2.07
CA ASP A 200 22.19 -11.17 -3.50
C ASP A 200 20.88 -11.22 -4.29
N ILE A 201 20.53 -10.11 -4.95
CA ILE A 201 19.28 -9.99 -5.73
C ILE A 201 19.61 -10.17 -7.20
N LYS A 202 19.13 -11.27 -7.77
CA LYS A 202 19.34 -11.60 -9.20
C LYS A 202 18.34 -10.87 -10.08
N GLN A 203 17.05 -10.97 -9.76
CA GLN A 203 15.99 -10.38 -10.57
C GLN A 203 14.66 -10.22 -9.85
N LEU A 204 13.80 -9.38 -10.42
CA LEU A 204 12.38 -9.27 -10.07
C LEU A 204 11.53 -9.71 -11.26
N ASN A 205 10.53 -10.56 -11.00
CA ASN A 205 9.49 -10.88 -11.98
C ASN A 205 8.18 -10.24 -11.55
N LEU A 206 7.70 -9.28 -12.33
CA LEU A 206 6.45 -8.58 -12.07
C LEU A 206 5.34 -9.20 -12.93
N ARG A 207 4.16 -9.36 -12.33
CA ARG A 207 2.91 -9.61 -13.05
C ARG A 207 1.99 -8.42 -12.88
N PHE A 208 1.39 -7.97 -13.98
CA PHE A 208 0.51 -6.81 -13.99
C PHE A 208 -0.97 -7.18 -13.99
N GLY A 209 -1.83 -6.19 -13.78
CA GLY A 209 -3.29 -6.34 -13.75
C GLY A 209 -3.92 -6.82 -15.06
N ASP A 210 -3.30 -6.49 -16.19
CA ASP A 210 -3.71 -6.96 -17.53
C ASP A 210 -3.14 -8.35 -17.87
N GLY A 211 -2.46 -8.99 -16.92
CA GLY A 211 -1.91 -10.33 -17.05
C GLY A 211 -0.52 -10.40 -17.67
N THR A 212 0.03 -9.32 -18.24
CA THR A 212 1.39 -9.38 -18.79
C THR A 212 2.43 -9.44 -17.66
N THR A 213 3.66 -9.81 -18.02
CA THR A 213 4.79 -9.87 -17.10
C THR A 213 5.95 -9.00 -17.56
N GLN A 214 6.83 -8.64 -16.63
CA GLN A 214 8.10 -8.00 -16.92
C GLN A 214 9.17 -8.54 -15.97
N GLN A 215 10.32 -8.89 -16.54
CA GLN A 215 11.50 -9.31 -15.80
C GLN A 215 12.47 -8.13 -15.71
N LEU A 216 12.93 -7.84 -14.50
CA LEU A 216 13.93 -6.82 -14.20
C LEU A 216 15.19 -7.51 -13.71
N TYR A 217 16.27 -7.41 -14.48
CA TYR A 217 17.58 -7.88 -14.05
C TYR A 217 18.17 -6.86 -13.07
N VAL A 218 18.31 -7.27 -11.82
CA VAL A 218 18.88 -6.44 -10.75
C VAL A 218 20.37 -6.72 -10.67
N ARG A 219 20.74 -7.97 -10.32
CA ARG A 219 22.13 -8.44 -10.11
C ARG A 219 22.91 -7.51 -9.17
N GLU A 220 22.32 -7.24 -8.01
CA GLU A 220 22.93 -6.37 -6.99
C GLU A 220 23.03 -7.10 -5.65
N ASN A 221 24.20 -6.97 -5.01
CA ASN A 221 24.40 -7.34 -3.61
C ASN A 221 23.98 -6.18 -2.71
N LEU A 222 22.95 -6.39 -1.90
CA LEU A 222 22.43 -5.44 -0.94
C LEU A 222 22.92 -5.80 0.46
N ASN A 223 23.83 -5.00 1.02
CA ASN A 223 24.12 -5.05 2.45
C ASN A 223 22.89 -4.63 3.26
N GLN A 224 22.83 -5.06 4.53
CA GLN A 224 21.81 -4.57 5.45
C GLN A 224 21.78 -3.03 5.48
N GLY A 225 20.60 -2.46 5.27
CA GLY A 225 20.36 -1.03 5.22
C GLY A 225 20.42 -0.43 3.81
N SER A 226 21.06 -1.12 2.86
CA SER A 226 21.22 -0.69 1.46
C SER A 226 19.98 -0.99 0.62
N GLU A 227 19.91 -0.32 -0.53
CA GLU A 227 18.80 -0.41 -1.48
C GLU A 227 19.29 -0.31 -2.92
N THR A 228 18.48 -0.83 -3.85
CA THR A 228 18.69 -0.63 -5.28
C THR A 228 18.36 0.81 -5.67
N ARG A 229 18.80 1.23 -6.86
CA ARG A 229 18.17 2.37 -7.54
C ARG A 229 16.70 2.07 -7.87
N TRP A 230 15.95 3.11 -8.25
CA TRP A 230 14.65 2.89 -8.91
C TRP A 230 14.88 2.22 -10.26
N ILE A 231 14.12 1.17 -10.52
CA ILE A 231 14.13 0.42 -11.77
C ILE A 231 12.80 0.69 -12.46
N ASP A 232 12.88 1.31 -13.63
CA ASP A 232 11.69 1.71 -14.37
C ASP A 232 11.00 0.49 -14.99
N LEU A 233 9.66 0.54 -14.94
CA LEU A 233 8.78 -0.43 -15.57
C LEU A 233 8.59 -0.06 -17.03
N GLN A 234 8.41 -1.05 -17.89
CA GLN A 234 8.12 -0.83 -19.29
C GLN A 234 6.67 -0.37 -19.46
N GLY A 235 6.50 0.72 -20.20
CA GLY A 235 5.21 1.32 -20.51
C GLY A 235 4.76 2.42 -19.54
N ASN A 236 3.48 2.77 -19.60
CA ASN A 236 2.86 3.75 -18.70
C ASN A 236 2.70 3.19 -17.28
N LYS A 237 2.16 3.98 -16.33
CA LYS A 237 1.87 3.51 -14.97
C LYS A 237 0.95 2.28 -14.97
N ARG A 238 1.37 1.18 -14.34
CA ARG A 238 0.66 -0.11 -14.32
C ARG A 238 0.34 -0.58 -12.91
N CYS A 239 -0.76 -1.30 -12.77
CA CYS A 239 -1.03 -2.04 -11.53
C CYS A 239 -0.19 -3.32 -11.51
N ILE A 240 0.55 -3.55 -10.42
CA ILE A 240 1.32 -4.77 -10.19
C ILE A 240 0.49 -5.69 -9.29
N THR A 241 0.20 -6.92 -9.70
CA THR A 241 -0.57 -7.89 -8.90
C THR A 241 0.33 -8.86 -8.14
N ARG A 242 1.55 -9.10 -8.65
CA ARG A 242 2.55 -9.96 -8.03
C ARG A 242 3.96 -9.48 -8.33
N ILE A 243 4.85 -9.61 -7.35
CA ILE A 243 6.29 -9.49 -7.51
C ILE A 243 6.93 -10.77 -7.00
N THR A 244 7.72 -11.43 -7.82
CA THR A 244 8.60 -12.51 -7.39
C THR A 244 10.01 -11.98 -7.30
N VAL A 245 10.58 -11.99 -6.11
CA VAL A 245 11.99 -11.71 -5.88
C VAL A 245 12.75 -13.01 -6.07
N VAL A 246 13.79 -12.99 -6.91
CA VAL A 246 14.70 -14.11 -7.10
C VAL A 246 16.08 -13.69 -6.64
N GLY A 247 16.63 -14.45 -5.69
CA GLY A 247 17.91 -14.16 -5.06
C GLY A 247 18.12 -15.06 -3.85
N ASP A 248 19.08 -14.72 -3.02
CA ASP A 248 19.40 -15.46 -1.81
C ASP A 248 19.95 -14.51 -0.73
N THR A 249 19.90 -14.95 0.53
CA THR A 249 20.64 -14.29 1.60
C THR A 249 22.12 -14.53 1.36
N ASP A 250 22.94 -13.47 1.38
CA ASP A 250 24.41 -13.61 1.24
C ASP A 250 24.92 -14.59 2.31
N ASP A 251 25.69 -15.59 1.90
CA ASP A 251 26.21 -16.66 2.76
C ASP A 251 27.01 -16.14 3.96
N ARG A 252 27.55 -14.92 3.87
CA ARG A 252 28.29 -14.27 4.97
C ARG A 252 27.36 -13.57 5.96
N SER A 253 26.07 -13.48 5.68
CA SER A 253 25.11 -12.82 6.54
C SER A 253 24.71 -13.69 7.73
N GLN A 254 24.84 -13.16 8.95
CA GLN A 254 24.42 -13.88 10.15
C GLN A 254 22.90 -13.99 10.31
N ASN A 255 22.14 -13.14 9.61
CA ASN A 255 20.69 -13.10 9.68
C ASN A 255 20.11 -13.31 8.29
N ARG A 256 18.99 -14.04 8.21
CA ARG A 256 18.19 -14.12 6.98
C ARG A 256 17.83 -12.73 6.48
N ALA A 257 18.05 -12.51 5.18
CA ALA A 257 17.67 -11.29 4.52
C ALA A 257 16.16 -11.05 4.68
N LEU A 258 15.77 -9.82 5.02
CA LEU A 258 14.41 -9.32 4.91
C LEU A 258 14.42 -8.15 3.95
N LEU A 259 13.68 -8.30 2.85
CA LEU A 259 13.59 -7.33 1.80
C LEU A 259 12.28 -6.55 1.90
N GLN A 260 12.36 -5.25 1.69
CA GLN A 260 11.21 -4.39 1.40
C GLN A 260 11.21 -4.07 -0.08
N VAL A 261 10.05 -4.20 -0.73
CA VAL A 261 9.87 -3.82 -2.13
C VAL A 261 8.97 -2.60 -2.21
N PHE A 262 9.39 -1.58 -2.94
CA PHE A 262 8.67 -0.32 -3.11
C PHE A 262 8.25 -0.10 -4.57
N GLY A 263 7.19 0.70 -4.78
CA GLY A 263 6.73 1.16 -6.09
C GLY A 263 6.41 2.65 -6.09
N ARG A 264 6.60 3.36 -7.20
CA ARG A 264 6.21 4.79 -7.34
C ARG A 264 5.55 5.08 -8.67
#